data_AF-D6RCZ2-F1
#
_entry.id   AF-D6RCZ2-F1
#
_cell.length_a   1.000
_cell.length_b   1.000
_cell.length_c   1.000
_cell.angle_alpha   90.00
_cell.angle_beta   90.00
_cell.angle_gamma   90.00
#
_symmetry.space_group_name_H-M   'P 1'
#
loop_
_entity.id
_entity.type
_entity.pdbx_description
1 polymer ?
#
loop_
_entity_poly.entity_id
_entity_poly.type
_entity_poly.pdbx_seq_one_letter_code
_entity_poly.pdbx_strand_id
1 'polypeptide(L)'
;MAAHRSGPLKQQNKAHKGGRHHGGGSAQRDSKGRVGPKILCKKLKRQLSRIDQRHRASQLRKQKRESVLAEKRQLGSKDGPPHQGICILC
;
A
#
# COMPACT_ATOMS: atom_id res chain seq x y z
N MET A 1 -47.00 -6.09 -8.94
CA MET A 1 -46.43 -4.73 -9.08
C MET A 1 -45.83 -4.59 -10.47
N ALA A 2 -46.53 -3.91 -11.39
CA ALA A 2 -46.01 -3.68 -12.74
C ALA A 2 -45.11 -2.43 -12.75
N ALA A 3 -43.84 -2.59 -13.11
CA ALA A 3 -42.90 -1.48 -13.23
C ALA A 3 -43.24 -0.65 -14.49
N HIS A 4 -43.57 0.62 -14.29
CA HIS A 4 -43.89 1.53 -15.39
C HIS A 4 -42.62 1.83 -16.22
N ARG A 5 -42.61 1.40 -17.49
CA ARG A 5 -41.50 1.70 -18.41
C ARG A 5 -41.76 3.02 -19.11
N SER A 6 -40.74 3.87 -19.17
CA SER A 6 -40.82 5.14 -19.88
C SER A 6 -41.06 4.95 -21.37
N GLY A 7 -42.06 5.66 -21.91
CA GLY A 7 -42.42 5.61 -23.32
C GLY A 7 -41.47 6.41 -24.23
N PRO A 8 -41.66 6.28 -25.56
CA PRO A 8 -40.76 6.83 -26.58
C PRO A 8 -40.62 8.36 -26.58
N LEU A 9 -41.61 9.07 -26.04
CA LEU A 9 -41.64 10.54 -25.98
C LEU A 9 -40.99 11.11 -24.72
N LYS A 10 -40.36 10.27 -23.88
CA LYS A 10 -39.71 10.76 -22.66
C LYS A 10 -38.42 11.49 -23.00
N GLN A 11 -38.43 12.80 -22.85
CA GLN A 11 -37.25 13.64 -22.95
C GLN A 11 -36.27 13.33 -21.81
N GLN A 12 -35.00 13.09 -22.14
CA GLN A 12 -33.92 12.98 -21.16
C GLN A 12 -33.42 14.38 -20.80
N ASN A 13 -33.27 14.67 -19.50
CA ASN A 13 -32.67 15.93 -19.05
C ASN A 13 -31.19 15.99 -19.45
N LYS A 14 -30.73 17.15 -19.93
CA LYS A 14 -29.32 17.33 -20.28
C LYS A 14 -28.44 17.31 -19.04
N ALA A 15 -27.33 16.59 -19.09
CA ALA A 15 -26.31 16.65 -18.05
C ALA A 15 -25.67 18.04 -18.04
N HIS A 16 -25.77 18.75 -16.92
CA HIS A 16 -25.03 19.99 -16.73
C HIS A 16 -23.52 19.68 -16.65
N LYS A 17 -22.69 20.50 -17.29
CA LYS A 17 -21.23 20.40 -17.12
C LYS A 17 -20.87 20.95 -15.74
N GLY A 18 -20.76 20.07 -14.76
CA GLY A 18 -20.07 20.35 -13.50
C GLY A 18 -18.58 20.51 -13.77
N GLY A 19 -18.17 21.68 -14.25
CA GLY A 19 -16.77 22.04 -14.43
C GLY A 19 -16.05 22.00 -13.09
N ARG A 20 -14.98 21.22 -13.01
CA ARG A 20 -14.06 21.22 -11.87
C ARG A 20 -13.30 22.55 -11.93
N HIS A 21 -13.79 23.56 -11.22
CA HIS A 21 -13.04 24.79 -10.98
C HIS A 21 -11.85 24.47 -10.07
N HIS A 22 -10.80 23.87 -10.61
CA HIS A 22 -9.48 24.01 -10.01
C HIS A 22 -9.04 25.43 -10.31
N GLY A 23 -9.38 26.34 -9.40
CA GLY A 23 -8.99 27.74 -9.48
C GLY A 23 -7.48 27.85 -9.62
N GLY A 24 -7.01 28.27 -10.79
CA GLY A 24 -5.61 28.62 -11.06
C GLY A 24 -5.06 29.74 -10.17
N GLY A 25 -5.84 30.24 -9.21
CA GLY A 25 -5.40 31.21 -8.20
C GLY A 25 -4.54 30.63 -7.07
N SER A 26 -4.47 29.30 -6.90
CA SER A 26 -3.56 28.70 -5.90
C SER A 26 -2.10 28.71 -6.35
N ALA A 27 -1.83 28.48 -7.64
CA ALA A 27 -0.47 28.41 -8.19
C ALA A 27 0.25 29.78 -8.20
N GLN A 28 -0.51 30.89 -8.22
CA GLN A 28 0.08 32.23 -8.33
C GLN A 28 0.53 32.81 -6.97
N ARG A 29 0.08 32.23 -5.85
CA ARG A 29 0.44 32.69 -4.50
C ARG A 29 1.79 32.15 -4.02
N ASP A 30 2.26 31.05 -4.59
CA ASP A 30 3.54 30.42 -4.18
C ASP A 30 4.77 31.08 -4.83
N SER A 31 4.60 31.85 -5.92
CA SER A 31 5.72 32.35 -6.72
C SER A 31 6.23 33.75 -6.35
N LYS A 32 5.58 34.46 -5.40
CA LYS A 32 5.96 35.83 -5.02
C LYS A 32 6.19 35.93 -3.51
N GLY A 33 7.41 35.62 -3.07
CA GLY A 33 7.98 36.28 -1.89
C GLY A 33 8.08 35.51 -0.57
N ARG A 34 7.99 34.17 -0.55
CA ARG A 34 8.31 33.42 0.68
C ARG A 34 9.63 32.66 0.52
N VAL A 35 10.71 33.29 0.97
CA VAL A 35 11.98 32.61 1.23
C VAL A 35 11.69 31.49 2.25
N GLY A 36 11.85 30.24 1.83
CA GLY A 36 11.42 29.07 2.61
C GLY A 36 12.18 28.92 3.94
N PRO A 37 11.50 28.91 5.10
CA PRO A 37 12.15 28.50 6.33
C PRO A 37 12.38 26.98 6.27
N LYS A 38 13.66 26.59 6.17
CA LYS A 38 14.25 25.26 6.38
C LYS A 38 13.35 24.08 5.96
N ILE A 39 13.63 23.52 4.78
CA ILE A 39 13.15 22.22 4.30
C ILE A 39 13.82 21.09 5.10
N LEU A 40 13.69 21.14 6.42
CA LEU A 40 14.07 20.08 7.33
C LEU A 40 13.02 20.09 8.44
N CYS A 41 12.57 18.91 8.85
CA CYS A 41 11.62 18.71 9.96
C CYS A 41 10.13 18.79 9.63
N LYS A 42 9.71 18.26 8.47
CA LYS A 42 8.44 17.53 8.42
C LYS A 42 8.63 16.26 7.59
N LYS A 43 9.30 15.25 8.16
CA LYS A 43 8.96 13.85 7.83
C LYS A 43 7.51 13.65 8.26
N LEU A 44 6.58 14.16 7.45
CA LEU A 44 5.18 13.80 7.55
C LEU A 44 5.19 12.29 7.55
N LYS A 45 4.75 11.68 8.65
CA LYS A 45 4.44 10.25 8.72
C LYS A 45 3.33 10.02 7.72
N ARG A 46 3.66 9.98 6.41
CA ARG A 46 2.73 9.57 5.36
C ARG A 46 2.38 8.15 5.75
N GLN A 47 1.14 7.95 6.19
CA GLN A 47 0.62 6.60 6.29
C GLN A 47 0.83 5.99 4.90
N LEU A 48 1.66 4.95 4.87
CA LEU A 48 1.96 4.21 3.66
C LEU A 48 0.64 3.84 2.98
N SER A 49 0.56 3.95 1.65
CA SER A 49 -0.62 3.51 0.92
C SER A 49 -0.94 2.06 1.32
N ARG A 50 -2.21 1.66 1.25
CA ARG A 50 -2.62 0.26 1.50
C ARG A 50 -1.77 -0.74 0.68
N ILE A 51 -1.38 -0.34 -0.53
CA ILE A 51 -0.50 -1.11 -1.42
C ILE A 51 0.90 -1.24 -0.81
N ASP A 52 1.50 -0.14 -0.35
CA ASP A 52 2.83 -0.13 0.25
C ASP A 52 2.87 -0.93 1.55
N GLN A 53 1.81 -0.85 2.36
CA GLN A 53 1.67 -1.67 3.57
C GLN A 53 1.63 -3.16 3.23
N ARG A 54 0.85 -3.55 2.21
CA ARG A 54 0.79 -4.92 1.73
C ARG A 54 2.14 -5.40 1.19
N HIS A 55 2.81 -4.56 0.41
CA HIS A 55 4.13 -4.87 -0.14
C HIS A 55 5.14 -5.09 0.98
N ARG A 56 5.23 -4.15 1.94
CA ARG A 56 6.11 -4.26 3.11
C ARG A 56 5.86 -5.53 3.90
N ALA A 57 4.59 -5.87 4.17
CA ALA A 57 4.24 -7.10 4.88
C ALA A 57 4.67 -8.37 4.12
N SER A 58 4.54 -8.38 2.79
CA SER A 58 5.00 -9.49 1.97
C SER A 58 6.52 -9.64 1.97
N GLN A 59 7.25 -8.53 1.90
CA GLN A 59 8.72 -8.54 2.00
C GLN A 59 9.18 -9.10 3.35
N LEU A 60 8.60 -8.63 4.45
CA LEU A 60 8.91 -9.13 5.78
C LEU A 60 8.62 -10.63 5.94
N ARG A 61 7.48 -11.10 5.40
CA ARG A 61 7.15 -12.53 5.42
C ARG A 61 8.14 -13.37 4.62
N LYS A 62 8.60 -12.88 3.46
CA LYS A 62 9.60 -13.56 2.64
C LYS A 62 10.91 -13.71 3.40
N GLN A 63 11.42 -12.61 3.95
CA GLN A 63 12.65 -12.59 4.75
C GLN A 63 12.57 -13.54 5.96
N LYS A 64 11.47 -13.51 6.71
CA LYS A 64 11.29 -14.41 7.86
C LYS A 64 11.27 -15.87 7.45
N ARG A 65 10.56 -16.23 6.37
CA ARG A 65 10.56 -17.60 5.87
C ARG A 65 11.95 -18.06 5.46
N GLU A 66 12.70 -17.22 4.75
CA GLU A 66 14.07 -17.53 4.35
C GLU A 66 14.99 -17.75 5.56
N SER A 67 14.89 -16.91 6.59
CA SER A 67 15.65 -17.08 7.83
C SER A 67 15.33 -18.39 8.56
N VAL A 68 14.04 -18.73 8.69
CA VAL A 68 13.62 -19.98 9.36
C VAL A 68 14.01 -21.19 8.54
N LEU A 69 13.91 -21.12 7.21
CA LEU A 69 14.34 -22.22 6.34
C LEU A 69 15.86 -22.42 6.40
N ALA A 70 16.64 -21.34 6.50
CA ALA A 70 18.09 -21.44 6.67
C ALA A 70 18.45 -22.11 8.00
N GLU A 71 17.82 -21.71 9.11
CA GLU A 71 17.99 -22.32 10.43
C GLU A 71 17.61 -23.81 10.42
N LYS A 72 16.45 -24.15 9.86
CA LYS A 72 16.00 -25.55 9.75
C LYS A 72 16.91 -26.41 8.87
N ARG A 73 17.57 -25.83 7.88
CA ARG A 73 18.54 -26.55 7.03
C ARG A 73 19.87 -26.82 7.73
N GLN A 74 20.18 -26.11 8.82
CA GLN A 74 21.42 -26.36 9.58
C GLN A 74 21.34 -27.65 10.42
N LEU A 75 20.14 -28.11 10.78
CA LEU A 75 19.90 -29.35 11.51
C LEU A 75 19.36 -30.43 10.56
N GLY A 76 20.04 -31.57 10.46
CA GLY A 76 19.53 -32.76 9.76
C GLY A 76 19.49 -32.67 8.23
N SER A 77 20.25 -31.76 7.62
CA SER A 77 20.53 -31.78 6.17
C SER A 77 21.52 -32.89 5.81
N LYS A 78 21.53 -33.32 4.54
CA LYS A 78 22.51 -34.29 4.01
C LYS A 78 23.96 -33.82 4.17
N ASP A 79 24.16 -32.49 4.20
CA ASP A 79 25.46 -31.83 4.31
C ASP A 79 25.72 -31.23 5.71
N GLY A 80 24.76 -31.36 6.65
CA GLY A 80 24.88 -30.85 8.02
C GLY A 80 25.25 -31.97 9.00
N PRO A 81 25.77 -31.65 10.20
CA PRO A 81 26.03 -32.67 11.21
C PRO A 81 24.74 -33.44 11.51
N PRO A 82 24.81 -34.78 11.66
CA PRO A 82 23.64 -35.59 11.96
C PRO A 82 22.96 -35.05 13.21
N HIS A 83 21.63 -35.13 13.26
CA HIS A 83 20.87 -34.77 14.45
C HIS A 83 21.47 -35.57 15.61
N GLN A 84 22.20 -34.92 16.53
CA GLN A 84 22.81 -35.61 17.66
C GLN A 84 21.66 -36.36 18.34
N GLY A 85 21.84 -37.68 18.42
CA GLY A 85 20.77 -38.62 18.72
C GLY A 85 19.99 -38.18 19.92
N ILE A 86 18.67 -38.37 19.85
CA ILE A 86 17.79 -38.36 21.02
C ILE A 86 18.46 -39.28 22.05
N CYS A 87 19.11 -38.70 23.05
CA CYS A 87 19.63 -39.44 24.18
C CYS A 87 18.42 -39.83 25.00
N ILE A 88 17.89 -41.03 24.74
CA ILE A 88 16.93 -41.65 25.63
C ILE A 88 17.74 -42.06 26.86
N LEU A 89 17.60 -41.30 27.94
CA LEU A 89 18.11 -41.72 29.23
C LEU A 89 17.23 -42.91 29.69
N CYS A 90 17.83 -44.09 29.77
CA CYS A 90 17.25 -45.28 30.38
C CYS A 90 17.23 -45.14 31.90
#